data_AF-A0A813EYI8-F1
#
_entry.id   AF-A0A813EYI8-F1
#
_cell.length_a   1.000
_cell.length_b   1.000
_cell.length_c   1.000
_cell.angle_alpha   90.00
_cell.angle_beta   90.00
_cell.angle_gamma   90.00
#
_symmetry.space_group_name_H-M   'P 1'
#
loop_
_entity.id
_entity.type
_entity.pdbx_description
1 polymer ?
#
loop_
_entity_poly.entity_id
_entity_poly.type
_entity_poly.pdbx_seq_one_letter_code
_entity_poly.pdbx_strand_id
1 'polypeptide(L)'
;MNAVKGKVFVDCDDLQDLTQLFGYVGFDTEHLIILGTKDILTRKWCMGEVTTARLHKINTVVVALPNYEPPSETLVQEYQVHVPDITELAAHGISLATVQETLRWMRELPTIELLGTLDSTLTRSLCKELVVMRVSPGSMVKNSVQLGCEAQDEPDKEARLANRMIQYNGSKVAILVDYKNMEAVATALVLQLMVSPLLMSVGGMVPYIMAADEEAMPTVRILVVICSQGCFANPDIARVLLSSAARSFTVLPIIVEDSFRLPTKDFYDEALASAGTTSMSRKPSLAAVIKQIFQEIAVVFQPQGAFNIQDLEVKAKTIAFRLLGGSFGR
;
A
#
# COMPACT_ATOMS: atom_id res chain seq x y z
N MET A 1 -17.69 -11.72 -12.98
CA MET A 1 -16.51 -12.15 -12.21
C MET A 1 -17.00 -13.11 -11.15
N ASN A 2 -16.48 -14.33 -11.11
CA ASN A 2 -16.72 -15.22 -9.98
C ASN A 2 -15.98 -14.63 -8.79
N ALA A 3 -16.69 -13.92 -7.92
CA ALA A 3 -16.11 -13.44 -6.67
C ALA A 3 -15.91 -14.66 -5.76
N VAL A 4 -14.66 -14.91 -5.36
CA VAL A 4 -14.41 -15.87 -4.28
C VAL A 4 -14.94 -15.24 -3.01
N LYS A 5 -15.99 -15.84 -2.45
CA LYS A 5 -16.46 -15.51 -1.11
C LYS A 5 -15.67 -16.36 -0.13
N GLY A 6 -15.02 -15.71 0.81
CA GLY A 6 -14.26 -16.35 1.88
C GLY A 6 -14.15 -15.42 3.07
N LYS A 7 -14.02 -15.99 4.26
CA LYS A 7 -13.55 -15.22 5.41
C LYS A 7 -12.05 -15.00 5.21
N VAL A 8 -11.61 -13.76 5.36
CA VAL A 8 -10.19 -13.41 5.34
C VAL A 8 -9.83 -13.04 6.77
N PHE A 9 -8.80 -13.68 7.28
CA PHE A 9 -8.15 -13.30 8.52
C PHE A 9 -6.83 -12.64 8.15
N VAL A 10 -6.56 -11.47 8.74
CA VAL A 10 -5.29 -10.76 8.59
C VAL A 10 -4.70 -10.69 9.97
N ASP A 11 -3.56 -11.35 10.17
CA ASP A 11 -2.82 -11.22 11.42
C ASP A 11 -2.33 -9.78 11.57
N CYS A 12 -2.68 -9.16 12.69
CA CYS A 12 -2.40 -7.75 12.97
C CYS A 12 -1.96 -7.59 14.42
N ASP A 13 -0.69 -7.90 14.69
CA ASP A 13 0.18 -7.51 15.82
C ASP A 13 -0.35 -7.58 17.29
N ASP A 14 -1.62 -7.87 17.57
CA ASP A 14 -2.14 -8.10 18.94
C ASP A 14 -1.90 -9.55 19.35
N LEU A 15 -0.61 -9.91 19.39
CA LEU A 15 -0.06 -11.25 19.64
C LEU A 15 -0.10 -11.63 21.13
N GLN A 16 -1.17 -11.30 21.83
CA GLN A 16 -1.30 -11.64 23.27
C GLN A 16 -1.49 -13.14 23.48
N ASP A 17 -2.09 -13.85 22.51
CA ASP A 17 -2.26 -15.30 22.55
C ASP A 17 -1.79 -15.98 21.26
N LEU A 18 -0.49 -16.27 21.21
CA LEU A 18 0.13 -17.03 20.12
C LEU A 18 -0.44 -18.45 19.97
N THR A 19 -0.98 -19.04 21.05
CA THR A 19 -1.58 -20.37 20.99
C THR A 19 -2.84 -20.34 20.14
N GLN A 20 -3.66 -19.30 20.34
CA GLN A 20 -4.85 -19.07 19.53
C GLN A 20 -4.48 -18.80 18.06
N LEU A 21 -3.45 -17.98 17.82
CA LEU A 21 -2.98 -17.68 16.46
C LEU A 21 -2.55 -18.96 15.71
N PHE A 22 -1.69 -19.78 16.31
CA PHE A 22 -1.26 -21.03 15.69
C PHE A 22 -2.42 -22.03 15.54
N GLY A 23 -3.39 -22.02 16.47
CA GLY A 23 -4.63 -22.76 16.33
C GLY A 23 -5.43 -22.36 15.10
N TYR A 24 -5.57 -21.06 14.85
CA TYR A 24 -6.25 -20.55 13.64
C TYR A 24 -5.54 -20.97 12.37
N VAL A 25 -4.22 -20.88 12.33
CA VAL A 25 -3.43 -21.32 11.16
C VAL A 25 -3.53 -22.83 10.96
N GLY A 26 -3.43 -23.63 12.02
CA GLY A 26 -3.40 -25.10 11.93
C GLY A 26 -4.76 -25.74 11.64
N PHE A 27 -5.87 -25.13 12.09
CA PHE A 27 -7.18 -25.78 12.09
C PHE A 27 -8.28 -24.99 11.37
N ASP A 28 -8.22 -23.66 11.34
CA ASP A 28 -9.28 -22.81 10.78
C ASP A 28 -8.89 -22.13 9.45
N THR A 29 -7.71 -22.43 8.94
CA THR A 29 -7.17 -21.84 7.70
C THR A 29 -7.09 -22.87 6.59
N GLU A 30 -7.77 -22.61 5.48
CA GLU A 30 -7.68 -23.45 4.26
C GLU A 30 -6.48 -23.03 3.39
N HIS A 31 -6.21 -21.73 3.33
CA HIS A 31 -5.13 -21.13 2.53
C HIS A 31 -4.35 -20.11 3.33
N LEU A 32 -3.02 -20.21 3.34
CA LEU A 32 -2.12 -19.21 3.89
C LEU A 32 -1.49 -18.41 2.74
N ILE A 33 -1.65 -17.08 2.78
CA ILE A 33 -0.99 -16.17 1.84
C ILE A 33 0.12 -15.46 2.60
N ILE A 34 1.37 -15.75 2.25
CA ILE A 34 2.55 -15.12 2.84
C ILE A 34 2.87 -13.87 2.03
N LEU A 35 2.75 -12.69 2.64
CA LEU A 35 3.28 -11.46 2.06
C LEU A 35 4.80 -11.44 2.27
N GLY A 36 5.54 -11.86 1.24
CA GLY A 36 7.00 -11.88 1.24
C GLY A 36 7.53 -10.46 1.29
N THR A 37 7.88 -9.97 2.48
CA THR A 37 8.60 -8.69 2.67
C THR A 37 10.06 -8.99 2.99
N LYS A 38 10.93 -7.98 2.98
CA LYS A 38 12.34 -8.15 3.37
C LYS A 38 12.52 -8.77 4.76
N ASP A 39 11.62 -8.44 5.70
CA ASP A 39 11.77 -8.78 7.11
C ASP A 39 10.86 -9.95 7.55
N ILE A 40 10.03 -10.51 6.67
CA ILE A 40 9.09 -11.58 7.06
C ILE A 40 9.82 -12.79 7.67
N LEU A 41 11.00 -13.12 7.13
CA LEU A 41 11.79 -14.26 7.56
C LEU A 41 12.49 -14.02 8.90
N THR A 42 12.65 -12.77 9.35
CA THR A 42 13.28 -12.44 10.64
C THR A 42 12.27 -12.17 11.75
N ARG A 43 10.97 -12.17 11.45
CA ARG A 43 9.90 -12.10 12.44
C ARG A 43 9.57 -13.49 12.96
N LYS A 44 10.04 -13.83 14.17
CA LYS A 44 9.84 -15.15 14.81
C LYS A 44 8.39 -15.64 14.78
N TRP A 45 7.43 -14.75 15.05
CA TRP A 45 6.01 -15.11 15.11
C TRP A 45 5.45 -15.48 13.74
N CYS A 46 5.82 -14.71 12.71
CA CYS A 46 5.50 -15.06 11.32
C CYS A 46 6.07 -16.43 10.95
N MET A 47 7.30 -16.75 11.36
CA MET A 47 7.88 -18.08 11.12
C MET A 47 7.20 -19.19 11.94
N GLY A 48 6.62 -18.87 13.09
CA GLY A 48 5.75 -19.77 13.84
C GLY A 48 4.49 -20.13 13.05
N GLU A 49 3.83 -19.14 12.45
CA GLU A 49 2.65 -19.35 11.60
C GLU A 49 2.99 -20.16 10.34
N VAL A 50 4.07 -19.80 9.63
CA VAL A 50 4.49 -20.52 8.42
C VAL A 50 4.90 -21.96 8.74
N THR A 51 5.58 -22.19 9.87
CA THR A 51 5.89 -23.55 10.34
C THR A 51 4.62 -24.33 10.66
N THR A 52 3.66 -23.70 11.34
CA THR A 52 2.39 -24.32 11.67
C THR A 52 1.63 -24.73 10.42
N ALA A 53 1.58 -23.84 9.42
CA ALA A 53 0.95 -24.12 8.13
C ALA A 53 1.62 -25.29 7.40
N ARG A 54 2.95 -25.38 7.40
CA ARG A 54 3.69 -26.52 6.84
C ARG A 54 3.32 -27.84 7.53
N LEU A 55 3.35 -27.84 8.87
CA LEU A 55 3.06 -29.04 9.67
C LEU A 55 1.63 -29.56 9.44
N HIS A 56 0.67 -28.65 9.25
CA HIS A 56 -0.73 -28.97 8.98
C HIS A 56 -1.06 -29.10 7.48
N LYS A 57 -0.07 -28.95 6.60
CA LYS A 57 -0.20 -29.04 5.14
C LYS A 57 -1.23 -28.06 4.56
N ILE A 58 -1.27 -26.85 5.12
CA ILE A 58 -2.13 -25.76 4.63
C ILE A 58 -1.64 -25.32 3.24
N ASN A 59 -2.59 -25.08 2.32
CA ASN A 59 -2.23 -24.62 0.98
C ASN A 59 -1.62 -23.21 1.07
N THR A 60 -0.33 -23.10 0.78
CA THR A 60 0.45 -21.89 1.06
C THR A 60 1.01 -21.30 -0.22
N VAL A 61 0.87 -19.99 -0.40
CA VAL A 61 1.42 -19.23 -1.52
C VAL A 61 2.22 -18.04 -1.00
N VAL A 62 3.36 -17.74 -1.62
CA VAL A 62 4.14 -16.55 -1.33
C VAL A 62 3.79 -15.47 -2.35
N VAL A 63 3.37 -14.30 -1.89
CA VAL A 63 3.29 -13.08 -2.70
C VAL A 63 4.55 -12.28 -2.42
N ALA A 64 5.56 -12.42 -3.27
CA ALA A 64 6.84 -11.76 -3.12
C ALA A 64 6.71 -10.28 -3.49
N LEU A 65 6.84 -9.41 -2.48
CA LEU A 65 6.90 -7.97 -2.65
C LEU A 65 8.31 -7.54 -3.09
N PRO A 66 8.49 -6.29 -3.56
CA PRO A 66 9.82 -5.77 -3.86
C PRO A 66 10.79 -5.95 -2.69
N ASN A 67 11.99 -6.44 -2.99
CA ASN A 67 13.07 -6.77 -2.05
C ASN A 67 12.84 -8.01 -1.17
N TYR A 68 11.82 -8.83 -1.45
CA TYR A 68 11.76 -10.16 -0.88
C TYR A 68 12.85 -11.04 -1.49
N GLU A 69 13.61 -11.69 -0.62
CA GLU A 69 14.58 -12.69 -1.01
C GLU A 69 14.13 -14.04 -0.42
N PRO A 70 14.00 -15.10 -1.25
CA PRO A 70 13.81 -16.45 -0.74
C PRO A 70 14.93 -16.82 0.24
N PRO A 71 14.65 -17.61 1.28
CA PRO A 71 15.62 -17.90 2.33
C PRO A 71 16.88 -18.54 1.76
N SER A 72 18.07 -17.97 1.97
CA SER A 72 19.35 -18.56 1.53
C SER A 72 19.79 -19.71 2.44
N GLU A 73 20.70 -20.58 2.00
CA GLU A 73 21.13 -21.72 2.86
C GLU A 73 21.92 -21.24 4.08
N THR A 74 22.67 -20.15 3.93
CA THR A 74 23.33 -19.47 5.05
C THR A 74 22.31 -18.97 6.07
N LEU A 75 21.26 -18.26 5.64
CA LEU A 75 20.20 -17.80 6.54
C LEU A 75 19.54 -18.97 7.28
N VAL A 76 19.31 -20.10 6.60
CA VAL A 76 18.73 -21.29 7.21
C VAL A 76 19.65 -21.85 8.29
N GLN A 77 20.93 -22.07 7.99
CA GLN A 77 21.88 -22.67 8.93
C GLN A 77 22.14 -21.76 10.13
N GLU A 78 22.20 -20.44 9.91
CA GLU A 78 22.50 -19.43 10.92
C GLU A 78 21.24 -18.73 11.46
N TYR A 79 20.07 -19.35 11.31
CA TYR A 79 18.79 -18.69 11.59
C TYR A 79 18.69 -18.13 13.03
N GLN A 80 19.21 -18.87 14.02
CA GLN A 80 19.25 -18.41 15.41
C GLN A 80 20.14 -17.18 15.63
N VAL A 81 21.14 -16.95 14.77
CA VAL A 81 21.97 -15.73 14.83
C VAL A 81 21.15 -14.52 14.38
N HIS A 82 20.31 -14.69 13.36
CA HIS A 82 19.44 -13.63 12.83
C HIS A 82 18.18 -13.40 13.69
N VAL A 83 17.70 -14.44 14.37
CA VAL A 83 16.51 -14.42 15.23
C VAL A 83 16.85 -15.08 16.58
N PRO A 84 17.53 -14.36 17.50
CA PRO A 84 18.08 -14.93 18.75
C PRO A 84 17.04 -15.52 19.70
N ASP A 85 15.83 -15.00 19.65
CA ASP A 85 14.68 -15.34 20.50
C ASP A 85 13.79 -16.44 19.91
N ILE A 86 14.24 -17.12 18.84
CA ILE A 86 13.49 -18.20 18.18
C ILE A 86 13.16 -19.37 19.13
N THR A 87 13.91 -19.53 20.21
CA THR A 87 13.66 -20.56 21.24
C THR A 87 12.32 -20.39 21.94
N GLU A 88 11.72 -19.20 21.92
CA GLU A 88 10.38 -18.98 22.47
C GLU A 88 9.30 -19.79 21.75
N LEU A 89 9.49 -20.11 20.46
CA LEU A 89 8.59 -20.99 19.71
C LEU A 89 8.58 -22.44 20.23
N ALA A 90 9.61 -22.85 21.00
CA ALA A 90 9.65 -24.20 21.59
C ALA A 90 8.52 -24.43 22.60
N ALA A 91 8.01 -23.37 23.25
CA ALA A 91 6.82 -23.44 24.11
C ALA A 91 5.57 -23.90 23.35
N HIS A 92 5.56 -23.76 22.02
CA HIS A 92 4.50 -24.17 21.11
C HIS A 92 4.87 -25.43 20.30
N GLY A 93 5.92 -26.15 20.70
CA GLY A 93 6.37 -27.37 20.03
C GLY A 93 7.10 -27.14 18.70
N ILE A 94 7.50 -25.90 18.40
CA ILE A 94 8.23 -25.55 17.18
C ILE A 94 9.71 -25.40 17.52
N SER A 95 10.52 -26.40 17.14
CA SER A 95 11.97 -26.38 17.35
C SER A 95 12.70 -25.57 16.27
N LEU A 96 13.95 -25.15 16.54
CA LEU A 96 14.81 -24.51 15.54
C LEU A 96 14.96 -25.38 14.28
N ALA A 97 15.17 -26.69 14.45
CA ALA A 97 15.28 -27.61 13.32
C ALA A 97 14.01 -27.61 12.45
N THR A 98 12.84 -27.56 13.10
CA THR A 98 11.55 -27.47 12.40
C THR A 98 11.45 -26.18 11.59
N VAL A 99 11.86 -25.03 12.15
CA VAL A 99 11.89 -23.74 11.43
C VAL A 99 12.86 -23.78 10.25
N GLN A 100 14.05 -24.34 10.43
CA GLN A 100 15.05 -24.45 9.35
C GLN A 100 14.54 -25.31 8.19
N GLU A 101 13.88 -26.42 8.47
CA GLU A 101 13.21 -27.20 7.45
C GLU A 101 12.05 -26.44 6.78
N THR A 102 11.29 -25.65 7.56
CA THR A 102 10.22 -24.80 7.01
C THR A 102 10.78 -23.77 6.04
N LEU A 103 11.90 -23.13 6.35
CA LEU A 103 12.56 -22.19 5.44
C LEU A 103 12.99 -22.87 4.13
N ARG A 104 13.48 -24.12 4.18
CA ARG A 104 13.80 -24.87 2.96
C ARG A 104 12.53 -25.16 2.15
N TRP A 105 11.46 -25.60 2.81
CA TRP A 105 10.14 -25.81 2.18
C TRP A 105 9.59 -24.54 1.54
N MET A 106 9.79 -23.36 2.15
CA MET A 106 9.34 -22.09 1.58
C MET A 106 9.93 -21.81 0.19
N ARG A 107 11.12 -22.34 -0.14
CA ARG A 107 11.72 -22.21 -1.49
C ARG A 107 10.97 -22.98 -2.56
N GLU A 108 10.21 -24.00 -2.14
CA GLU A 108 9.45 -24.89 -3.01
C GLU A 108 8.01 -24.39 -3.21
N LEU A 109 7.60 -23.36 -2.45
CA LEU A 109 6.24 -22.83 -2.51
C LEU A 109 5.96 -22.11 -3.84
N PRO A 110 4.71 -22.19 -4.34
CA PRO A 110 4.24 -21.30 -5.40
C PRO A 110 4.46 -19.85 -4.99
N THR A 111 5.12 -19.09 -5.87
CA THR A 111 5.44 -17.68 -5.63
C THR A 111 4.85 -16.80 -6.71
N ILE A 112 4.14 -15.75 -6.31
CA ILE A 112 3.69 -14.67 -7.18
C ILE A 112 4.62 -13.48 -6.93
N GLU A 113 5.48 -13.17 -7.88
CA GLU A 113 6.38 -12.02 -7.82
C GLU A 113 5.63 -10.76 -8.27
N LEU A 114 5.50 -9.79 -7.37
CA LEU A 114 4.96 -8.47 -7.70
C LEU A 114 6.09 -7.57 -8.16
N LEU A 115 6.14 -7.34 -9.46
CA LEU A 115 7.09 -6.48 -10.11
C LEU A 115 6.43 -5.13 -10.39
N GLY A 116 7.05 -4.05 -9.93
CA GLY A 116 6.57 -2.70 -10.16
C GLY A 116 5.67 -2.14 -9.05
N THR A 117 4.91 -1.11 -9.41
CA THR A 117 4.12 -0.30 -8.47
C THR A 117 2.74 -0.92 -8.26
N LEU A 118 2.30 -1.02 -7.01
CA LEU A 118 0.94 -1.46 -6.70
C LEU A 118 -0.09 -0.48 -7.27
N ASP A 119 -0.92 -0.96 -8.18
CA ASP A 119 -2.09 -0.26 -8.68
C ASP A 119 -3.33 -1.18 -8.68
N SER A 120 -4.48 -0.62 -9.05
CA SER A 120 -5.74 -1.37 -9.12
C SER A 120 -5.72 -2.52 -10.12
N THR A 121 -4.91 -2.42 -11.18
CA THR A 121 -4.79 -3.43 -12.23
C THR A 121 -3.97 -4.61 -11.72
N LEU A 122 -2.80 -4.34 -11.15
CA LEU A 122 -1.92 -5.32 -10.53
C LEU A 122 -2.63 -6.05 -9.39
N THR A 123 -3.34 -5.30 -8.52
CA THR A 123 -4.14 -5.89 -7.44
C THR A 123 -5.21 -6.84 -7.98
N ARG A 124 -5.89 -6.47 -9.07
CA ARG A 124 -6.90 -7.33 -9.71
C ARG A 124 -6.28 -8.57 -10.33
N SER A 125 -5.12 -8.44 -10.96
CA SER A 125 -4.38 -9.58 -11.53
C SER A 125 -3.91 -10.53 -10.43
N LEU A 126 -3.35 -10.01 -9.33
CA LEU A 126 -2.99 -10.79 -8.15
C LEU A 126 -4.19 -11.57 -7.59
N CYS A 127 -5.33 -10.90 -7.41
CA CYS A 127 -6.55 -11.57 -6.95
C CYS A 127 -6.97 -12.70 -7.89
N LYS A 128 -6.89 -12.52 -9.21
CA LYS A 128 -7.21 -13.58 -10.17
C LYS A 128 -6.28 -14.78 -10.02
N GLU A 129 -4.97 -14.54 -9.92
CA GLU A 129 -3.98 -15.61 -9.74
C GLU A 129 -4.20 -16.38 -8.44
N LEU A 130 -4.43 -15.67 -7.33
CA LEU A 130 -4.75 -16.30 -6.03
C LEU A 130 -6.02 -17.17 -6.11
N VAL A 131 -7.03 -16.73 -6.87
CA VAL A 131 -8.25 -17.52 -7.10
C VAL A 131 -7.98 -18.76 -7.95
N VAL A 132 -7.15 -18.65 -9.00
CA VAL A 132 -6.77 -19.80 -9.84
C VAL A 132 -6.01 -20.83 -9.01
N MET A 133 -5.06 -20.40 -8.17
CA MET A 133 -4.29 -21.27 -7.29
C MET A 133 -5.18 -21.99 -6.26
N ARG A 134 -6.24 -21.33 -5.78
CA ARG A 134 -7.24 -21.97 -4.91
C ARG A 134 -8.01 -23.09 -5.60
N VAL A 135 -8.45 -22.87 -6.84
CA VAL A 135 -9.33 -23.81 -7.57
C VAL A 135 -8.56 -25.02 -8.12
N SER A 136 -7.24 -24.95 -8.29
CA SER A 136 -6.45 -26.04 -8.87
C SER A 136 -5.14 -26.31 -8.10
N PRO A 137 -5.20 -26.89 -6.88
CA PRO A 137 -4.05 -27.06 -5.98
C PRO A 137 -2.93 -27.99 -6.51
N GLY A 138 -3.11 -28.64 -7.67
CA GLY A 138 -2.13 -29.54 -8.28
C GLY A 138 -1.81 -29.23 -9.74
N SER A 139 -2.35 -28.14 -10.29
CA SER A 139 -1.90 -27.67 -11.60
C SER A 139 -0.49 -27.13 -11.41
N MET A 140 0.50 -27.78 -12.03
CA MET A 140 1.91 -27.36 -12.03
C MET A 140 2.05 -26.00 -12.73
N VAL A 141 1.56 -24.94 -12.10
CA VAL A 141 1.96 -23.58 -12.42
C VAL A 141 3.47 -23.55 -12.18
N LYS A 142 4.22 -22.96 -13.12
CA LYS A 142 5.65 -22.69 -12.92
C LYS A 142 5.84 -22.12 -11.52
N ASN A 143 6.87 -22.56 -10.80
CA ASN A 143 7.07 -22.20 -9.38
C ASN A 143 7.02 -20.68 -9.12
N SER A 144 7.25 -19.84 -10.14
CA SER A 144 7.00 -18.42 -10.08
C SER A 144 6.07 -17.91 -11.20
N VAL A 145 5.15 -17.01 -10.81
CA VAL A 145 4.36 -16.16 -11.72
C VAL A 145 4.77 -14.72 -11.48
N GLN A 146 5.22 -14.02 -12.52
CA GLN A 146 5.57 -12.61 -12.44
C GLN A 146 4.37 -11.76 -12.84
N LEU A 147 3.95 -10.85 -11.97
CA LEU A 147 2.91 -9.86 -12.24
C LEU A 147 3.52 -8.46 -12.29
N GLY A 148 3.13 -7.65 -13.27
CA GLY A 148 3.57 -6.26 -13.40
C GLY A 148 4.89 -6.07 -14.17
N CYS A 149 5.44 -7.14 -14.74
CA CYS A 149 6.41 -7.08 -15.84
C CYS A 149 5.70 -6.71 -17.16
N GLU A 150 5.16 -5.50 -17.26
CA GLU A 150 4.88 -4.94 -18.57
C GLU A 150 6.21 -4.43 -19.15
N ALA A 151 6.51 -4.90 -20.36
CA ALA A 151 7.80 -4.76 -21.02
C ALA A 151 8.26 -3.30 -21.11
N GLN A 152 9.59 -3.10 -21.15
CA GLN A 152 10.24 -1.79 -21.33
C GLN A 152 9.95 -1.10 -22.68
N ASP A 153 8.93 -1.55 -23.42
CA ASP A 153 8.49 -0.88 -24.64
C ASP A 153 7.58 0.30 -24.26
N GLU A 154 8.18 1.50 -24.25
CA GLU A 154 7.54 2.83 -24.22
C GLU A 154 6.19 2.97 -24.96
N PRO A 155 5.87 2.30 -26.10
CA PRO A 155 4.55 2.40 -26.74
C PRO A 155 3.33 2.11 -25.85
N ASP A 156 3.47 1.42 -24.72
CA ASP A 156 2.34 1.17 -23.82
C ASP A 156 1.99 2.35 -22.89
N LYS A 157 2.87 3.33 -22.68
CA LYS A 157 2.56 4.49 -21.82
C LYS A 157 1.41 5.31 -22.36
N GLU A 158 1.40 5.57 -23.67
CA GLU A 158 0.32 6.32 -24.33
C GLU A 158 -1.01 5.56 -24.29
N ALA A 159 -0.98 4.24 -24.54
CA ALA A 159 -2.18 3.40 -24.47
C ALA A 159 -2.75 3.32 -23.05
N ARG A 160 -1.88 3.21 -22.03
CA ARG A 160 -2.29 3.23 -20.61
C ARG A 160 -2.85 4.59 -20.20
N LEU A 161 -2.22 5.68 -20.63
CA LEU A 161 -2.73 7.03 -20.39
C LEU A 161 -4.08 7.23 -21.09
N ALA A 162 -4.23 6.78 -22.34
CA ALA A 162 -5.49 6.85 -23.08
C ALA A 162 -6.60 6.04 -22.38
N ASN A 163 -6.30 4.81 -21.93
CA ASN A 163 -7.25 3.98 -21.18
C ASN A 163 -7.64 4.63 -19.85
N ARG A 164 -6.70 5.24 -19.13
CA ARG A 164 -6.98 6.02 -17.91
C ARG A 164 -7.82 7.26 -18.21
N MET A 165 -7.50 8.00 -19.26
CA MET A 165 -8.27 9.17 -19.70
C MET A 165 -9.70 8.78 -20.06
N ILE A 166 -9.91 7.61 -20.67
CA ILE A 166 -11.25 7.07 -20.94
C ILE A 166 -11.94 6.68 -19.62
N GLN A 167 -11.24 5.96 -18.74
CA GLN A 167 -11.80 5.45 -17.49
C GLN A 167 -12.22 6.57 -16.52
N TYR A 168 -11.43 7.64 -16.45
CA TYR A 168 -11.61 8.74 -15.52
C TYR A 168 -11.97 10.05 -16.23
N ASN A 169 -12.49 9.97 -17.46
CA ASN A 169 -12.87 11.15 -18.22
C ASN A 169 -13.88 11.98 -17.43
N GLY A 170 -13.55 13.25 -17.17
CA GLY A 170 -14.40 14.14 -16.39
C GLY A 170 -14.27 14.02 -14.88
N SER A 171 -13.34 13.21 -14.35
CA SER A 171 -13.06 13.24 -12.90
C SER A 171 -12.50 14.60 -12.49
N LYS A 172 -13.04 15.11 -11.39
CA LYS A 172 -12.73 16.39 -10.75
C LYS A 172 -11.83 16.19 -9.52
N VAL A 173 -11.62 14.95 -9.10
CA VAL A 173 -10.88 14.61 -7.88
C VAL A 173 -9.72 13.68 -8.23
N ALA A 174 -8.51 14.09 -7.89
CA ALA A 174 -7.31 13.29 -8.05
C ALA A 174 -6.67 13.03 -6.68
N ILE A 175 -6.13 11.82 -6.47
CA ILE A 175 -5.34 11.44 -5.30
C ILE A 175 -3.86 11.45 -5.71
N LEU A 176 -3.09 12.33 -5.09
CA LEU A 176 -1.65 12.44 -5.24
C LEU A 176 -0.96 11.66 -4.11
N VAL A 177 -0.08 10.73 -4.48
CA VAL A 177 0.57 9.81 -3.55
C VAL A 177 2.06 9.68 -3.83
N ASP A 178 2.86 9.54 -2.78
CA ASP A 178 4.27 9.22 -2.90
C ASP A 178 4.45 7.72 -3.17
N TYR A 179 4.71 7.36 -4.43
CA TYR A 179 4.89 5.97 -4.85
C TYR A 179 6.14 5.28 -4.30
N LYS A 180 7.06 6.03 -3.67
CA LYS A 180 8.20 5.44 -2.95
C LYS A 180 7.81 4.99 -1.54
N ASN A 181 6.64 5.39 -1.05
CA ASN A 181 6.10 5.00 0.24
C ASN A 181 4.91 4.06 0.05
N MET A 182 5.11 2.76 0.30
CA MET A 182 4.08 1.73 0.10
C MET A 182 2.86 1.90 1.02
N GLU A 183 3.06 2.45 2.22
CA GLU A 183 1.97 2.74 3.16
C GLU A 183 1.05 3.83 2.60
N ALA A 184 1.64 4.88 2.01
CA ALA A 184 0.90 5.93 1.33
C ALA A 184 0.10 5.38 0.13
N VAL A 185 0.70 4.51 -0.69
CA VAL A 185 0.04 3.86 -1.84
C VAL A 185 -1.11 2.96 -1.39
N ALA A 186 -0.88 2.09 -0.41
CA ALA A 186 -1.91 1.24 0.17
C ALA A 186 -3.06 2.07 0.73
N THR A 187 -2.73 3.14 1.46
CA THR A 187 -3.72 4.06 2.03
C THR A 187 -4.54 4.75 0.95
N ALA A 188 -3.91 5.22 -0.13
CA ALA A 188 -4.59 5.82 -1.27
C ALA A 188 -5.59 4.84 -1.92
N LEU A 189 -5.20 3.57 -2.08
CA LEU A 189 -6.05 2.52 -2.65
C LEU A 189 -7.26 2.21 -1.76
N VAL A 190 -7.04 2.04 -0.44
CA VAL A 190 -8.12 1.83 0.52
C VAL A 190 -9.05 3.04 0.56
N LEU A 191 -8.50 4.25 0.59
CA LEU A 191 -9.30 5.48 0.58
C LEU A 191 -10.14 5.57 -0.70
N GLN A 192 -9.55 5.33 -1.87
CA GLN A 192 -10.27 5.32 -3.14
C GLN A 192 -11.41 4.30 -3.12
N LEU A 193 -11.14 3.07 -2.64
CA LEU A 193 -12.12 2.00 -2.54
C LEU A 193 -13.31 2.40 -1.65
N MET A 194 -13.05 3.06 -0.52
CA MET A 194 -14.09 3.43 0.45
C MET A 194 -14.87 4.69 0.06
N VAL A 195 -14.21 5.66 -0.58
CA VAL A 195 -14.83 6.93 -0.96
C VAL A 195 -15.57 6.84 -2.29
N SER A 196 -15.12 6.01 -3.24
CA SER A 196 -15.74 5.91 -4.57
C SER A 196 -17.23 5.54 -4.53
N PRO A 197 -17.68 4.55 -3.72
CA PRO A 197 -19.11 4.24 -3.62
C PRO A 197 -19.96 5.39 -3.09
N LEU A 198 -19.38 6.23 -2.21
CA LEU A 198 -20.06 7.39 -1.63
C LEU A 198 -20.22 8.53 -2.64
N LEU A 199 -19.39 8.56 -3.69
CA LEU A 199 -19.35 9.63 -4.68
C LEU A 199 -19.84 9.20 -6.07
N MET A 200 -20.21 7.93 -6.29
CA MET A 200 -20.58 7.42 -7.62
C MET A 200 -21.80 8.12 -8.23
N SER A 201 -22.72 8.60 -7.40
CA SER A 201 -23.93 9.32 -7.83
C SER A 201 -23.65 10.78 -8.17
N VAL A 202 -22.46 11.31 -7.86
CA VAL A 202 -22.09 12.70 -8.09
C VAL A 202 -21.12 12.77 -9.26
N GLY A 203 -21.64 13.23 -10.41
CA GLY A 203 -20.92 13.25 -11.68
C GLY A 203 -19.51 13.88 -11.61
N GLY A 204 -18.51 13.06 -11.90
CA GLY A 204 -17.09 13.45 -11.90
C GLY A 204 -16.44 13.52 -10.51
N MET A 205 -17.09 13.11 -9.43
CA MET A 205 -16.49 13.18 -8.08
C MET A 205 -15.77 11.90 -7.65
N VAL A 206 -15.88 10.82 -8.41
CA VAL A 206 -15.16 9.57 -8.12
C VAL A 206 -13.65 9.82 -8.26
N PRO A 207 -12.88 9.64 -7.17
CA PRO A 207 -11.45 9.94 -7.18
C PRO A 207 -10.67 8.91 -7.99
N TYR A 208 -9.60 9.36 -8.64
CA TYR A 208 -8.60 8.50 -9.25
C TYR A 208 -7.22 8.74 -8.63
N ILE A 209 -6.39 7.70 -8.56
CA ILE A 209 -5.01 7.83 -8.08
C ILE A 209 -4.13 8.19 -9.26
N MET A 210 -3.48 9.35 -9.19
CA MET A 210 -2.53 9.80 -10.21
C MET A 210 -1.34 8.85 -10.26
N ALA A 211 -0.88 8.47 -11.45
CA ALA A 211 0.33 7.67 -11.60
C ALA A 211 1.59 8.49 -11.26
N ALA A 212 2.70 7.80 -11.04
CA ALA A 212 4.02 8.44 -10.98
C ALA A 212 4.25 9.24 -12.27
N ASP A 213 4.87 10.41 -12.14
CA ASP A 213 5.14 11.35 -13.25
C ASP A 213 3.90 11.93 -13.99
N GLU A 214 2.68 11.57 -13.60
CA GLU A 214 1.46 12.09 -14.22
C GLU A 214 1.24 13.57 -13.88
N GLU A 215 0.62 14.31 -14.79
CA GLU A 215 0.04 15.63 -14.50
C GLU A 215 -1.46 15.51 -14.22
N ALA A 216 -1.98 16.34 -13.32
CA ALA A 216 -3.41 16.34 -13.04
C ALA A 216 -4.22 16.74 -14.28
N MET A 217 -5.25 15.96 -14.63
CA MET A 217 -6.07 16.23 -15.81
C MET A 217 -6.68 17.64 -15.78
N PRO A 218 -6.97 18.26 -16.94
CA PRO A 218 -7.62 19.58 -17.02
C PRO A 218 -8.94 19.70 -16.25
N THR A 219 -9.65 18.59 -16.05
CA THR A 219 -10.93 18.51 -15.33
C THR A 219 -10.79 18.51 -13.81
N VAL A 220 -9.60 18.18 -13.28
CA VAL A 220 -9.35 18.13 -11.83
C VAL A 220 -9.54 19.52 -11.22
N ARG A 221 -10.22 19.54 -10.06
CA ARG A 221 -10.48 20.74 -9.25
C ARG A 221 -10.08 20.53 -7.79
N ILE A 222 -10.10 19.27 -7.33
CA ILE A 222 -9.72 18.89 -5.97
C ILE A 222 -8.56 17.90 -6.04
N LEU A 223 -7.52 18.18 -5.27
CA LEU A 223 -6.36 17.33 -5.10
C LEU A 223 -6.34 16.78 -3.68
N VAL A 224 -6.52 15.47 -3.52
CA VAL A 224 -6.33 14.78 -2.25
C VAL A 224 -4.85 14.42 -2.15
N VAL A 225 -4.15 14.95 -1.16
CA VAL A 225 -2.70 14.70 -1.00
C VAL A 225 -2.49 13.73 0.15
N ILE A 226 -1.91 12.58 -0.16
CA ILE A 226 -1.55 11.58 0.83
C ILE A 226 -0.23 11.99 1.50
N CYS A 227 -0.33 12.41 2.76
CA CYS A 227 0.75 12.97 3.55
C CYS A 227 1.44 11.89 4.40
N SER A 228 2.52 11.33 3.85
CA SER A 228 3.49 10.49 4.57
C SER A 228 4.76 11.28 4.92
N GLN A 229 5.60 10.71 5.79
CA GLN A 229 6.85 11.27 6.24
C GLN A 229 7.76 11.55 5.04
N GLY A 230 8.19 12.80 4.91
CA GLY A 230 9.09 13.24 3.85
C GLY A 230 8.45 13.36 2.46
N CYS A 231 7.13 13.17 2.31
CA CYS A 231 6.48 13.17 0.99
C CYS A 231 6.72 14.46 0.17
N PHE A 232 6.91 15.60 0.84
CA PHE A 232 7.17 16.89 0.17
C PHE A 232 8.61 17.04 -0.36
N ALA A 233 9.54 16.17 0.05
CA ALA A 233 10.87 16.08 -0.55
C ALA A 233 10.85 15.29 -1.87
N ASN A 234 9.75 14.59 -2.18
CA ASN A 234 9.61 13.89 -3.44
C ASN A 234 9.39 14.92 -4.58
N PRO A 235 10.25 14.93 -5.63
CA PRO A 235 10.13 15.89 -6.74
C PRO A 235 8.83 15.75 -7.53
N ASP A 236 8.24 14.56 -7.60
CA ASP A 236 7.01 14.31 -8.36
C ASP A 236 5.81 14.95 -7.65
N ILE A 237 5.77 14.82 -6.33
CA ILE A 237 4.80 15.50 -5.47
C ILE A 237 4.97 17.02 -5.61
N ALA A 238 6.19 17.52 -5.45
CA ALA A 238 6.49 18.95 -5.56
C ALA A 238 6.05 19.54 -6.91
N ARG A 239 6.33 18.84 -8.01
CA ARG A 239 5.94 19.25 -9.38
C ARG A 239 4.42 19.36 -9.52
N VAL A 240 3.66 18.37 -9.05
CA VAL A 240 2.18 18.39 -9.11
C VAL A 240 1.59 19.46 -8.20
N LEU A 241 2.17 19.69 -7.02
CA LEU A 241 1.73 20.77 -6.12
C LEU A 241 1.95 22.16 -6.73
N LEU A 242 3.09 22.39 -7.38
CA LEU A 242 3.38 23.66 -8.03
C LEU A 242 2.47 23.91 -9.25
N SER A 243 2.20 22.88 -10.06
CA SER A 243 1.32 23.00 -11.22
C SER A 243 -0.16 23.15 -10.82
N SER A 244 -0.59 22.50 -9.74
CA SER A 244 -1.95 22.65 -9.20
C SER A 244 -2.19 24.01 -8.55
N ALA A 245 -1.19 24.61 -7.90
CA ALA A 245 -1.28 25.96 -7.36
C ALA A 245 -1.57 27.00 -8.45
N ALA A 246 -0.94 26.88 -9.62
CA ALA A 246 -1.22 27.74 -10.77
C ALA A 246 -2.67 27.64 -11.29
N ARG A 247 -3.36 26.53 -10.98
CA ARG A 247 -4.74 26.22 -11.39
C ARG A 247 -5.76 26.43 -10.28
N SER A 248 -5.34 26.95 -9.11
CA SER A 248 -6.20 27.20 -7.96
C SER A 248 -7.00 25.97 -7.50
N PHE A 249 -6.36 24.82 -7.44
CA PHE A 249 -7.00 23.60 -6.92
C PHE A 249 -7.34 23.74 -5.45
N THR A 250 -8.45 23.12 -5.04
CA THR A 250 -8.69 22.84 -3.62
C THR A 250 -7.83 21.65 -3.24
N VAL A 251 -7.07 21.75 -2.14
CA VAL A 251 -6.22 20.66 -1.68
C VAL A 251 -6.74 20.12 -0.36
N LEU A 252 -6.92 18.81 -0.29
CA LEU A 252 -7.33 18.10 0.93
C LEU A 252 -6.17 17.21 1.42
N PRO A 253 -5.43 17.61 2.46
CA PRO A 253 -4.38 16.78 3.01
C PRO A 253 -4.95 15.62 3.84
N ILE A 254 -4.43 14.42 3.61
CA ILE A 254 -4.77 13.18 4.33
C ILE A 254 -3.52 12.65 5.01
N ILE A 255 -3.48 12.62 6.34
CA ILE A 255 -2.35 12.09 7.12
C ILE A 255 -2.50 10.57 7.24
N VAL A 256 -1.46 9.83 6.88
CA VAL A 256 -1.51 8.35 6.80
C VAL A 256 -0.66 7.63 7.83
N GLU A 257 0.08 8.35 8.67
CA GLU A 257 0.95 7.75 9.70
C GLU A 257 1.27 8.75 10.81
N ASP A 258 1.54 8.24 12.02
CA ASP A 258 1.82 9.06 13.20
C ASP A 258 3.22 9.68 13.18
N SER A 259 4.12 9.14 12.36
CA SER A 259 5.45 9.68 12.11
C SER A 259 5.41 10.95 11.24
N PHE A 260 4.28 11.23 10.57
CA PHE A 260 4.12 12.46 9.81
C PHE A 260 4.31 13.68 10.73
N ARG A 261 5.11 14.64 10.26
CA ARG A 261 5.35 15.90 10.96
C ARG A 261 4.85 17.02 10.08
N LEU A 262 4.01 17.88 10.66
CA LEU A 262 3.61 19.10 9.99
C LEU A 262 4.87 19.95 9.72
N PRO A 263 4.96 20.57 8.53
CA PRO A 263 6.07 21.46 8.19
C PRO A 263 6.31 22.52 9.28
N THR A 264 7.53 22.57 9.80
CA THR A 264 7.95 23.56 10.80
C THR A 264 8.38 24.86 10.13
N LYS A 265 8.59 25.91 10.93
CA LYS A 265 9.19 27.15 10.43
C LYS A 265 10.53 26.88 9.74
N ASP A 266 11.37 26.06 10.36
CA ASP A 266 12.70 25.72 9.84
C ASP A 266 12.60 25.02 8.48
N PHE A 267 11.65 24.11 8.30
CA PHE A 267 11.37 23.50 6.99
C PHE A 267 11.07 24.55 5.92
N TYR A 268 10.26 25.57 6.24
CA TYR A 268 9.94 26.64 5.29
C TYR A 268 11.16 27.54 5.01
N ASP A 269 11.94 27.84 6.03
CA ASP A 269 13.14 28.68 5.91
C ASP A 269 14.21 27.95 5.05
N GLU A 270 14.41 26.64 5.24
CA GLU A 270 15.28 25.79 4.42
C GLU A 270 14.81 25.67 2.97
N ALA A 271 13.50 25.48 2.77
CA ALA A 271 12.90 25.42 1.43
C ALA A 271 13.04 26.76 0.69
N LEU A 272 12.92 27.88 1.40
CA LEU A 272 13.15 29.22 0.85
C LEU A 272 14.63 29.46 0.53
N ALA A 273 15.54 29.01 1.40
CA ALA A 273 16.99 29.11 1.17
C ALA A 273 17.45 28.26 -0.03
N SER A 274 16.87 27.07 -0.20
CA SER A 274 17.18 26.15 -1.31
C SER A 274 16.65 26.63 -2.66
N ALA A 275 15.62 27.49 -2.67
CA ALA A 275 15.05 28.07 -3.89
C ALA A 275 15.88 29.24 -4.48
N GLY A 276 17.16 29.37 -4.10
CA GLY A 276 18.02 30.50 -4.36
C GLY A 276 18.02 31.07 -5.80
N THR A 277 17.81 32.38 -5.89
CA THR A 277 18.18 33.35 -6.96
C THR A 277 17.68 33.15 -8.39
N THR A 278 16.93 32.11 -8.73
CA THR A 278 16.42 31.94 -10.10
C THR A 278 15.21 32.85 -10.40
N SER A 279 15.55 34.10 -10.73
CA SER A 279 14.89 35.02 -11.68
C SER A 279 13.36 35.22 -11.61
N MET A 280 12.96 36.43 -11.17
CA MET A 280 11.73 37.27 -11.37
C MET A 280 10.36 36.70 -11.82
N SER A 281 10.18 35.41 -12.05
CA SER A 281 8.88 34.84 -12.38
C SER A 281 8.04 34.65 -11.10
N ARG A 282 6.79 35.12 -11.11
CA ARG A 282 5.83 35.08 -9.98
C ARG A 282 5.36 33.66 -9.60
N LYS A 283 6.16 32.62 -9.85
CA LYS A 283 5.78 31.25 -9.48
C LYS A 283 5.75 31.14 -7.95
N PRO A 284 4.68 30.59 -7.36
CA PRO A 284 4.64 30.37 -5.92
C PRO A 284 5.77 29.43 -5.53
N SER A 285 6.45 29.71 -4.42
CA SER A 285 7.42 28.76 -3.87
C SER A 285 6.68 27.53 -3.36
N LEU A 286 7.33 26.36 -3.42
CA LEU A 286 6.75 25.12 -2.89
C LEU A 286 6.38 25.27 -1.40
N ALA A 287 7.21 25.97 -0.63
CA ALA A 287 6.95 26.35 0.75
C ALA A 287 5.61 27.08 0.92
N ALA A 288 5.31 28.07 0.07
CA ALA A 288 4.05 28.81 0.12
C ALA A 288 2.85 27.93 -0.22
N VAL A 289 2.99 27.04 -1.22
CA VAL A 289 1.94 26.08 -1.57
C VAL A 289 1.66 25.12 -0.41
N ILE A 290 2.70 24.51 0.17
CA ILE A 290 2.56 23.60 1.31
C ILE A 290 1.93 24.31 2.51
N LYS A 291 2.35 25.55 2.79
CA LYS A 291 1.75 26.36 3.85
C LYS A 291 0.26 26.59 3.64
N GLN A 292 -0.17 26.83 2.40
CA GLN A 292 -1.58 26.97 2.05
C GLN A 292 -2.35 25.65 2.21
N ILE A 293 -1.75 24.51 1.84
CA ILE A 293 -2.38 23.18 2.01
C ILE A 293 -2.77 22.93 3.47
N PHE A 294 -1.88 23.25 4.42
CA PHE A 294 -2.14 23.03 5.85
C PHE A 294 -2.89 24.17 6.54
N GLN A 295 -3.40 25.16 5.80
CA GLN A 295 -4.50 26.01 6.30
C GLN A 295 -5.83 25.23 6.34
N GLU A 296 -5.94 24.21 5.50
CA GLU A 296 -7.05 23.26 5.52
C GLU A 296 -6.79 22.19 6.59
N ILE A 297 -7.81 21.86 7.40
CA ILE A 297 -7.69 20.84 8.45
C ILE A 297 -7.37 19.50 7.78
N ALA A 298 -6.26 18.84 8.12
CA ALA A 298 -5.98 17.52 7.58
C ALA A 298 -6.91 16.45 8.17
N VAL A 299 -7.26 15.43 7.38
CA VAL A 299 -7.96 14.25 7.90
C VAL A 299 -6.95 13.15 8.15
N VAL A 300 -6.99 12.54 9.33
CA VAL A 300 -6.20 11.34 9.60
C VAL A 300 -6.93 10.11 9.06
N PHE A 301 -6.33 9.41 8.11
CA PHE A 301 -6.86 8.18 7.53
C PHE A 301 -5.74 7.15 7.51
N GLN A 302 -5.78 6.22 8.47
CA GLN A 302 -4.73 5.24 8.76
C GLN A 302 -5.36 3.85 8.76
N PRO A 303 -5.40 3.15 7.61
CA PRO A 303 -5.95 1.80 7.52
C PRO A 303 -5.27 0.81 8.48
N GLN A 304 -3.96 0.93 8.65
CA GLN A 304 -3.13 0.06 9.49
C GLN A 304 -3.39 0.22 10.99
N GLY A 305 -3.86 1.38 11.43
CA GLY A 305 -4.19 1.66 12.84
C GLY A 305 -5.66 1.48 13.19
N ALA A 306 -6.51 1.09 12.23
CA ALA A 306 -7.93 0.98 12.47
C ALA A 306 -8.27 -0.37 13.14
N PHE A 307 -8.76 -0.32 14.38
CA PHE A 307 -9.22 -1.51 15.11
C PHE A 307 -10.43 -2.19 14.45
N ASN A 308 -11.22 -1.44 13.69
CA ASN A 308 -12.37 -1.96 12.95
C ASN A 308 -12.63 -1.17 11.66
N ILE A 309 -13.35 -1.79 10.73
CA ILE A 309 -13.72 -1.18 9.44
C ILE A 309 -14.66 0.03 9.58
N GLN A 310 -15.44 0.11 10.66
CA GLN A 310 -16.44 1.17 10.87
C GLN A 310 -15.76 2.51 11.09
N ASP A 311 -14.61 2.54 11.78
CA ASP A 311 -13.80 3.74 11.96
C ASP A 311 -13.31 4.29 10.62
N LEU A 312 -12.87 3.40 9.71
CA LEU A 312 -12.49 3.78 8.35
C LEU A 312 -13.68 4.27 7.54
N GLU A 313 -14.87 3.67 7.69
CA GLU A 313 -16.09 4.11 7.02
C GLU A 313 -16.51 5.52 7.46
N VAL A 314 -16.42 5.83 8.75
CA VAL A 314 -16.70 7.17 9.29
C VAL A 314 -15.71 8.19 8.73
N LYS A 315 -14.41 7.86 8.69
CA LYS A 315 -13.40 8.73 8.10
C LYS A 315 -13.61 8.92 6.59
N ALA A 316 -13.95 7.86 5.85
CA ALA A 316 -14.27 7.92 4.43
C ALA A 316 -15.50 8.80 4.14
N LYS A 317 -16.57 8.69 4.95
CA LYS A 317 -17.75 9.57 4.87
C LYS A 317 -17.39 11.03 5.13
N THR A 318 -16.52 11.28 6.11
CA THR A 318 -16.01 12.62 6.42
C THR A 318 -15.24 13.20 5.24
N ILE A 319 -14.37 12.41 4.60
CA ILE A 319 -13.61 12.82 3.42
C ILE A 319 -14.55 13.09 2.24
N ALA A 320 -15.50 12.19 1.96
CA ALA A 320 -16.50 12.36 0.92
C ALA A 320 -17.33 13.65 1.11
N PHE A 321 -17.77 13.94 2.34
CA PHE A 321 -18.49 15.18 2.66
C PHE A 321 -17.67 16.43 2.34
N ARG A 322 -16.38 16.43 2.66
CA ARG A 322 -15.47 17.55 2.35
C ARG A 322 -15.21 17.70 0.86
N LEU A 323 -15.09 16.60 0.13
CA LEU A 323 -14.96 16.63 -1.33
C LEU A 323 -16.20 17.26 -1.99
N LEU A 324 -17.38 17.14 -1.38
CA LEU A 324 -18.62 17.78 -1.85
C LEU A 324 -18.74 19.26 -1.46
N GLY A 325 -17.70 19.86 -0.85
CA GLY A 325 -17.70 21.26 -0.42
C GLY A 325 -18.34 21.48 0.96
N GLY A 326 -18.63 20.41 1.70
CA GLY A 326 -19.07 20.51 3.09
C GLY A 326 -17.96 21.09 3.97
N SER A 327 -18.26 22.16 4.71
CA SER A 327 -17.38 22.67 5.76
C SER A 327 -17.88 22.21 7.12
N PHE A 328 -17.00 21.62 7.94
CA PHE A 328 -17.27 21.39 9.35
C PHE A 328 -17.05 22.72 10.08
N GLY A 329 -18.12 23.48 10.30
CA GLY A 329 -18.14 24.69 11.14
C GLY A 329 -17.25 25.84 10.63
N ARG A 330 -17.86 26.75 9.87
CA ARG A 330 -17.57 28.18 10.04
C ARG A 330 -18.61 28.78 10.96
#